data_AF-A0A966SVZ4-F1
#
_entry.id   AF-A0A966SVZ4-F1
#
_cell.length_a   1.000
_cell.length_b   1.000
_cell.length_c   1.000
_cell.angle_alpha   90.00
_cell.angle_beta   90.00
_cell.angle_gamma   90.00
#
_symmetry.space_group_name_H-M   'P 1'
#
loop_
_entity.id
_entity.type
_entity.pdbx_description
1 polymer ?
#
loop_
_entity_poly.entity_id
_entity_poly.type
_entity_poly.pdbx_seq_one_letter_code
_entity_poly.pdbx_strand_id
1 'polypeptide(L)'
;FHAYVPQLTRYAVHTHMKDQRGIAPGFEFLVPGEGTFDYAAYLPAIEKAGYNGAITVEISKMVQNRPDYDPAEVAARSYRTLTDAAKRGGVTFAPLA
;
A
#
# COMPACT_ATOMS: atom_id res chain seq x y z
N PHE A 1 2.77 2.69 -12.47
CA PHE A 1 2.63 1.23 -12.26
C PHE A 1 2.13 0.45 -13.46
N HIS A 2 1.39 1.04 -14.41
CA HIS A 2 0.81 0.30 -15.56
C HIS A 2 1.81 -0.53 -16.40
N ALA A 3 3.05 -0.08 -16.58
CA ALA A 3 4.03 -0.81 -17.38
C ALA A 3 4.59 -2.07 -16.70
N TYR A 4 4.79 -2.04 -15.38
CA TYR A 4 5.48 -3.11 -14.64
C TYR A 4 4.53 -4.05 -13.88
N VAL A 5 3.33 -3.60 -13.50
CA VAL A 5 2.37 -4.44 -12.77
C VAL A 5 2.08 -5.76 -13.50
N PRO A 6 1.72 -5.78 -14.81
CA PRO A 6 1.48 -7.04 -15.52
C PRO A 6 2.72 -7.95 -15.60
N GLN A 7 3.93 -7.38 -15.55
CA GLN A 7 5.18 -8.14 -15.62
C GLN A 7 5.51 -8.83 -14.31
N LEU A 8 5.22 -8.17 -13.18
CA LEU A 8 5.58 -8.63 -11.84
C LEU A 8 4.47 -9.47 -11.18
N THR A 9 3.19 -9.09 -11.37
CA THR A 9 2.05 -9.71 -10.68
C THR A 9 1.99 -11.23 -10.89
N ARG A 10 2.31 -11.72 -12.09
CA ARG A 10 2.32 -13.16 -12.40
C ARG A 10 3.28 -14.01 -11.56
N TYR A 11 4.26 -13.38 -10.91
CA TYR A 11 5.23 -14.03 -10.03
C TYR A 11 5.02 -13.67 -8.55
N ALA A 12 4.17 -12.68 -8.28
CA ALA A 12 3.94 -12.18 -6.93
C ALA A 12 2.95 -13.09 -6.20
N VAL A 13 3.43 -13.78 -5.16
CA VAL A 13 2.58 -14.52 -4.22
C VAL A 13 2.08 -13.61 -3.09
N HIS A 14 2.88 -12.62 -2.72
CA HIS A 14 2.65 -11.68 -1.64
C HIS A 14 3.21 -10.31 -2.02
N THR A 15 2.56 -9.23 -1.59
CA THR A 15 3.06 -7.88 -1.81
C THR A 15 2.92 -7.02 -0.57
N HIS A 16 3.89 -6.11 -0.42
CA HIS A 16 3.84 -5.06 0.58
C HIS A 16 3.30 -3.77 -0.04
N MET A 17 2.62 -2.96 0.78
CA MET A 17 2.21 -1.60 0.47
C MET A 17 2.88 -0.65 1.45
N LYS A 18 3.47 0.40 0.92
CA LYS A 18 4.14 1.45 1.68
C LYS A 18 3.99 2.77 0.92
N ASP A 19 3.89 3.86 1.67
CA ASP A 19 3.88 5.20 1.09
C ASP A 19 5.25 5.86 1.16
N GLN A 20 5.47 6.85 0.32
CA GLN A 20 6.76 7.50 0.21
C GLN A 20 6.65 8.91 -0.37
N ARG A 21 7.71 9.70 -0.18
CA ARG A 21 7.95 10.94 -0.90
C ARG A 21 9.42 11.08 -1.27
N GLY A 22 9.69 11.89 -2.28
CA GLY A 22 11.04 12.16 -2.76
C GLY A 22 11.58 11.07 -3.70
N ILE A 23 12.86 11.16 -4.01
CA ILE A 23 13.59 10.22 -4.84
C ILE A 23 14.96 9.95 -4.21
N ALA A 24 15.54 8.78 -4.48
CA ALA A 24 16.87 8.48 -3.97
C ALA A 24 17.90 9.55 -4.40
N PRO A 25 18.78 10.00 -3.48
CA PRO A 25 18.93 9.53 -2.08
C PRO A 25 18.01 10.23 -1.06
N GLY A 26 17.36 11.34 -1.41
CA GLY A 26 16.49 12.13 -0.52
C GLY A 26 15.04 11.63 -0.46
N PHE A 27 14.84 10.31 -0.29
CA PHE A 27 13.51 9.73 -0.14
C PHE A 27 13.15 9.59 1.34
N GLU A 28 11.85 9.57 1.62
CA GLU A 28 11.31 9.24 2.93
C GLU A 28 10.18 8.24 2.79
N PHE A 29 10.17 7.24 3.66
CA PHE A 29 9.06 6.32 3.82
C PHE A 29 8.03 6.87 4.80
N LEU A 30 6.76 6.69 4.46
CA LEU A 30 5.64 7.31 5.15
C LEU A 30 4.56 6.27 5.52
N VAL A 31 3.63 6.66 6.40
CA VAL A 31 2.43 5.86 6.65
C VAL A 31 1.51 5.96 5.41
N PRO A 32 0.88 4.86 4.96
CA PRO A 32 -0.16 4.92 3.92
C PRO A 32 -1.15 6.06 4.12
N GLY A 33 -1.16 6.99 3.15
CA GLY A 33 -2.02 8.17 3.13
C GLY A 33 -1.34 9.48 3.49
N GLU A 34 -0.09 9.45 3.97
CA GLU A 34 0.73 10.65 4.19
C GLU A 34 1.47 11.11 2.92
N GLY A 35 1.70 10.19 1.98
CA GLY A 35 2.37 10.48 0.72
C GLY A 35 1.39 10.67 -0.43
N THR A 36 1.91 10.55 -1.64
CA THR A 36 1.15 10.76 -2.88
C THR A 36 0.96 9.48 -3.68
N PHE A 37 1.20 8.31 -3.08
CA PHE A 37 0.97 7.05 -3.77
C PHE A 37 -0.52 6.85 -4.05
N ASP A 38 -0.88 6.68 -5.32
CA ASP A 38 -2.28 6.52 -5.73
C ASP A 38 -2.74 5.06 -5.55
N TYR A 39 -3.12 4.73 -4.32
CA TYR A 39 -3.69 3.42 -3.99
C TYR A 39 -5.00 3.14 -4.74
N ALA A 40 -5.81 4.17 -5.02
CA ALA A 40 -7.11 4.00 -5.68
C ALA A 40 -6.96 3.60 -7.14
N ALA A 41 -5.89 4.04 -7.81
CA ALA A 41 -5.56 3.58 -9.15
C ALA A 41 -4.69 2.30 -9.15
N TYR A 42 -3.87 2.08 -8.11
CA TYR A 42 -2.98 0.90 -8.05
C TYR A 42 -3.71 -0.40 -7.74
N LEU A 43 -4.62 -0.41 -6.76
CA LEU A 43 -5.32 -1.63 -6.33
C LEU A 43 -6.13 -2.29 -7.48
N PRO A 44 -6.92 -1.54 -8.28
CA PRO A 44 -7.58 -2.12 -9.45
C PRO A 44 -6.59 -2.59 -10.53
N ALA A 45 -5.44 -1.93 -10.64
CA ALA A 45 -4.43 -2.32 -11.63
C ALA A 45 -3.81 -3.68 -11.31
N ILE A 46 -3.50 -3.97 -10.04
CA ILE A 46 -2.97 -5.28 -9.64
C ILE A 46 -4.04 -6.38 -9.70
N GLU A 47 -5.29 -6.07 -9.33
CA GLU A 47 -6.43 -7.00 -9.45
C GLU A 47 -6.65 -7.38 -10.92
N LYS A 48 -6.72 -6.38 -11.81
CA LYS A 48 -6.86 -6.60 -13.27
C LYS A 48 -5.68 -7.40 -13.85
N ALA A 49 -4.50 -7.30 -13.27
CA ALA A 49 -3.33 -8.08 -13.64
C ALA A 49 -3.34 -9.51 -13.08
N GLY A 50 -4.40 -9.90 -12.35
CA GLY A 50 -4.60 -11.24 -11.79
C GLY A 50 -4.07 -11.45 -10.38
N TYR A 51 -3.71 -10.38 -9.66
CA TYR A 51 -3.28 -10.51 -8.27
C TYR A 51 -4.46 -10.87 -7.36
N ASN A 52 -4.35 -11.97 -6.64
CA ASN A 52 -5.35 -12.45 -5.69
C ASN A 52 -4.75 -12.84 -4.32
N GLY A 53 -3.50 -12.44 -4.07
CA GLY A 53 -2.77 -12.74 -2.84
C GLY A 53 -3.03 -11.73 -1.71
N ALA A 54 -2.41 -11.99 -0.56
CA ALA A 54 -2.49 -11.11 0.60
C ALA A 54 -1.65 -9.84 0.43
N ILE A 55 -2.17 -8.73 0.92
CA ILE A 55 -1.46 -7.44 0.95
C ILE A 55 -1.09 -7.09 2.38
N THR A 56 0.18 -6.81 2.63
CA THR A 56 0.67 -6.37 3.94
C THR A 56 1.07 -4.90 3.89
N VAL A 57 0.61 -4.11 4.86
CA VAL A 57 1.15 -2.76 5.07
C VAL A 57 2.54 -2.89 5.68
N GLU A 58 3.55 -2.28 5.05
CA GLU A 58 4.91 -2.21 5.59
C GLU A 58 5.18 -0.82 6.17
N ILE A 59 5.43 -0.78 7.48
CA ILE A 59 5.83 0.45 8.18
C ILE A 59 7.35 0.41 8.42
N SER A 60 8.07 1.34 7.80
CA SER A 60 9.54 1.38 7.87
C SER A 60 10.05 1.84 9.24
N LYS A 61 11.32 1.56 9.53
CA LYS A 61 11.99 2.07 10.74
C LYS A 61 12.08 3.60 10.78
N MET A 62 12.05 4.29 9.62
CA MET A 62 11.98 5.75 9.56
C MET A 62 10.70 6.27 10.22
N VAL A 63 9.57 5.61 9.97
CA VAL A 63 8.28 5.93 10.60
C VAL A 63 8.27 5.48 12.06
N GLN A 64 8.73 4.24 12.35
CA GLN A 64 8.74 3.71 13.72
C GLN A 64 9.65 4.48 14.69
N ASN A 65 10.59 5.28 14.17
CA ASN A 65 11.47 6.12 14.97
C ASN A 65 10.90 7.51 15.25
N ARG A 66 9.72 7.86 14.69
CA ARG A 66 9.06 9.12 15.00
C ARG A 66 8.65 9.14 16.49
N PRO A 67 8.80 10.27 17.19
CA PRO A 67 8.56 10.35 18.63
C PRO A 67 7.10 10.09 19.02
N ASP A 68 6.17 10.29 18.09
CA ASP A 68 4.73 10.11 18.21
C ASP A 68 4.22 8.79 17.59
N TYR A 69 5.13 7.84 17.29
CA TYR A 69 4.74 6.57 16.70
C TYR A 69 3.90 5.70 17.65
N ASP A 70 2.62 5.56 17.31
CA ASP A 70 1.73 4.56 17.90
C ASP A 70 1.47 3.44 16.85
N PRO A 71 1.92 2.19 17.10
CA PRO A 71 1.74 1.10 16.15
C PRO A 71 0.27 0.75 15.90
N ALA A 72 -0.60 0.88 16.91
CA ALA A 72 -2.03 0.57 16.78
C ALA A 72 -2.75 1.64 15.96
N GLU A 73 -2.44 2.92 16.21
CA GLU A 73 -2.93 4.04 15.39
C GLU A 73 -2.53 3.85 13.93
N VAL A 74 -1.23 3.63 13.68
CA VAL A 74 -0.68 3.53 12.33
C VAL A 74 -1.27 2.34 11.58
N ALA A 75 -1.46 1.19 12.24
CA ALA A 75 -2.12 0.05 11.65
C ALA A 75 -3.58 0.37 11.27
N ALA A 76 -4.34 0.96 12.19
CA ALA A 76 -5.74 1.31 11.96
C ALA A 76 -5.91 2.36 10.85
N ARG A 77 -5.05 3.39 10.84
CA ARG A 77 -5.04 4.43 9.80
C ARG A 77 -4.67 3.86 8.45
N SER A 78 -3.64 3.02 8.38
CA SER A 78 -3.24 2.37 7.12
C SER A 78 -4.34 1.47 6.55
N TYR A 79 -5.01 0.70 7.41
CA TYR A 79 -6.15 -0.13 7.02
C TYR A 79 -7.29 0.71 6.43
N ARG A 80 -7.66 1.82 7.08
CA ARG A 80 -8.66 2.76 6.55
C ARG A 80 -8.23 3.37 5.22
N THR A 81 -6.99 3.85 5.11
CA THR A 81 -6.47 4.41 3.85
C THR A 81 -6.62 3.44 2.69
N LEU A 82 -6.18 2.19 2.87
CA LEU A 82 -6.24 1.19 1.80
C LEU A 82 -7.67 0.75 1.49
N THR A 83 -8.51 0.50 2.50
CA THR A 83 -9.91 0.08 2.28
C THR A 83 -10.75 1.17 1.63
N ASP A 84 -10.54 2.43 1.99
CA ASP A 84 -11.22 3.55 1.34
C ASP A 84 -10.69 3.78 -0.08
N ALA A 85 -9.39 3.58 -0.31
CA ALA A 85 -8.82 3.62 -1.66
C ALA A 85 -9.36 2.49 -2.53
N ALA A 86 -9.47 1.26 -2.01
CA ALA A 86 -10.07 0.12 -2.70
C ALA A 86 -11.50 0.46 -3.14
N LYS A 87 -12.34 0.95 -2.22
CA LYS A 87 -13.70 1.40 -2.52
C LYS A 87 -13.74 2.46 -3.61
N ARG A 88 -12.88 3.49 -3.54
CA ARG A 88 -12.78 4.53 -4.59
C ARG A 88 -12.33 3.98 -5.93
N GLY A 89 -11.45 2.98 -5.93
CA GLY A 89 -10.98 2.27 -7.12
C GLY A 89 -11.97 1.25 -7.68
N GLY A 90 -13.10 1.01 -7.01
CA GLY A 90 -14.10 0.03 -7.44
C GLY A 90 -13.73 -1.42 -7.15
N VAL A 91 -12.80 -1.67 -6.23
CA VAL A 91 -12.37 -3.02 -5.81
C VAL A 91 -12.60 -3.22 -4.31
N THR A 92 -12.63 -4.47 -3.86
CA THR A 92 -12.82 -4.80 -2.45
C THR A 92 -11.74 -5.76 -1.97
N PHE A 93 -11.35 -5.62 -0.71
CA PHE A 93 -10.65 -6.70 -0.03
C PHE A 93 -11.68 -7.76 0.34
N ALA A 94 -11.35 -9.03 0.09
CA ALA A 94 -12.18 -10.13 0.56
C ALA A 94 -12.32 -10.03 2.09
N PRO A 95 -13.51 -10.28 2.65
CA PRO A 95 -13.64 -10.44 4.09
C PRO A 95 -12.71 -11.55 4.57
N LEU A 96 -12.11 -11.36 5.75
CA LEU A 96 -11.39 -12.44 6.42
C LEU A 96 -12.38 -13.59 6.63
N ALA A 97 -12.07 -14.76 6.04
CA ALA A 97 -12.82 -15.99 6.23
C ALA A 97 -12.55 -16.58 7.62
#